data_AF-A0A844AUK1-F1
#
_entry.id   AF-A0A844AUK1-F1
#
_cell.length_a   1.000
_cell.length_b   1.000
_cell.length_c   1.000
_cell.angle_alpha   90.00
_cell.angle_beta   90.00
_cell.angle_gamma   90.00
#
_symmetry.space_group_name_H-M   'P 1'
#
loop_
_entity.id
_entity.type
_entity.pdbx_description
1 polymer ?
#
loop_
_entity_poly.entity_id
_entity_poly.type
_entity_poly.pdbx_seq_one_letter_code
_entity_poly.pdbx_strand_id
1 'polypeptide(L)'
;MSRRFAFWSILVALVVFGLKLLAWRLTGSVAFLSDALETTVNVIAAALAYYAVRVADKPADAGHPFGHNKAEYLSAVAEGTMIVIAALFVIREAIAVLPHPQLNDTPMLGIAISLVAAALNGVWATVLLRVGRKTRSPALSASARHILSDVMTSFGVVVGIALALATGWHILDPILAILVALHILREGWRVVSSSVDGLMDGAVDAETRATIETILKREMQGALQYHDLRARSSGAVLFCEFHLVVDRTMAVGAAHDICDRIEEALKARFPGSSFTIHLEPDTELHDPS
;
A
#
# COMPACT_ATOMS: atom_id res chain seq x y z
N MET A 1 4.44 -8.12 13.49
CA MET A 1 4.65 -8.92 12.25
C MET A 1 5.17 -8.04 11.12
N SER A 2 4.50 -6.91 10.84
CA SER A 2 4.84 -5.94 9.80
C SER A 2 6.32 -5.53 9.78
N ARG A 3 6.90 -5.16 10.94
CA ARG A 3 8.31 -4.74 11.04
C ARG A 3 9.33 -5.77 10.54
N ARG A 4 9.08 -7.07 10.77
CA ARG A 4 9.97 -8.15 10.31
C ARG A 4 9.94 -8.27 8.78
N PHE A 5 8.74 -8.20 8.18
CA PHE A 5 8.59 -8.24 6.73
C PHE A 5 9.11 -6.96 6.06
N ALA A 6 8.94 -5.79 6.68
CA ALA A 6 9.57 -4.56 6.20
C ALA A 6 11.11 -4.68 6.17
N PHE A 7 11.72 -5.25 7.22
CA PHE A 7 13.16 -5.50 7.26
C PHE A 7 13.61 -6.48 6.17
N TRP A 8 12.92 -7.60 6.01
CA TRP A 8 13.22 -8.55 4.93
C TRP A 8 13.06 -7.94 3.54
N SER A 9 12.16 -6.97 3.37
CA SER A 9 11.99 -6.26 2.10
C SER A 9 13.26 -5.48 1.73
N ILE A 10 13.98 -4.92 2.70
CA ILE A 10 15.28 -4.27 2.47
C ILE A 10 16.29 -5.28 1.93
N LEU A 11 16.38 -6.47 2.55
CA LEU A 11 17.33 -7.50 2.12
C LEU A 11 17.01 -8.02 0.71
N VAL A 12 15.74 -8.28 0.41
CA VAL A 12 15.30 -8.69 -0.93
C VAL A 12 15.60 -7.59 -1.95
N ALA A 13 15.27 -6.33 -1.64
CA ALA A 13 15.55 -5.20 -2.53
C ALA A 13 17.05 -5.05 -2.82
N LEU A 14 17.92 -5.23 -1.83
CA LEU A 14 19.38 -5.19 -2.02
C LEU A 14 19.89 -6.33 -2.90
N VAL A 15 19.36 -7.55 -2.72
CA VAL A 15 19.73 -8.71 -3.56
C VAL A 15 19.32 -8.46 -5.01
N VAL A 16 18.08 -8.01 -5.23
CA VAL A 16 17.54 -7.74 -6.56
C VAL A 16 18.30 -6.59 -7.23
N PHE A 17 18.59 -5.51 -6.49
CA PHE A 17 19.44 -4.42 -6.98
C PHE A 17 20.83 -4.93 -7.41
N GLY A 18 21.45 -5.78 -6.60
CA GLY A 18 22.73 -6.41 -6.93
C GLY A 18 22.67 -7.25 -8.22
N LEU A 19 21.59 -8.02 -8.42
CA LEU A 19 21.37 -8.79 -9.64
C LEU A 19 21.22 -7.89 -10.87
N LYS A 20 20.39 -6.84 -10.80
CA LYS A 20 20.20 -5.91 -11.93
C LYS A 20 21.47 -5.12 -12.24
N LEU A 21 22.23 -4.72 -11.22
CA LEU A 21 23.54 -4.07 -11.40
C LEU A 21 24.55 -5.00 -12.08
N LEU A 22 24.54 -6.29 -11.73
CA LEU A 22 25.37 -7.30 -12.40
C LEU A 22 24.95 -7.49 -13.86
N ALA A 23 23.64 -7.56 -14.14
CA ALA A 23 23.11 -7.63 -15.51
C ALA A 23 23.60 -6.44 -16.35
N TRP A 24 23.54 -5.24 -15.80
CA TRP A 24 24.09 -4.06 -16.45
C TRP A 24 25.59 -4.17 -16.71
N ARG A 25 26.41 -4.51 -15.69
CA ARG A 25 27.88 -4.59 -15.87
C ARG A 25 28.32 -5.61 -16.90
N LEU A 26 27.61 -6.73 -17.02
CA LEU A 26 27.94 -7.79 -17.97
C LEU A 26 27.49 -7.47 -19.41
N THR A 27 26.44 -6.67 -19.57
CA THR A 27 25.86 -6.34 -20.89
C THR A 27 26.27 -4.96 -21.42
N GLY A 28 26.66 -4.04 -20.53
CA GLY A 28 26.89 -2.62 -20.87
C GLY A 28 25.64 -1.88 -21.35
N SER A 29 24.44 -2.46 -21.20
CA SER A 29 23.20 -1.91 -21.77
C SER A 29 22.62 -0.76 -20.95
N VAL A 30 22.26 0.32 -21.63
CA VAL A 30 21.53 1.44 -21.03
C VAL A 30 20.15 1.01 -20.50
N ALA A 31 19.50 0.03 -21.14
CA ALA A 31 18.21 -0.50 -20.67
C ALA A 31 18.34 -1.19 -19.31
N PHE A 32 19.36 -2.05 -19.14
CA PHE A 32 19.63 -2.70 -17.85
C PHE A 32 20.14 -1.71 -16.79
N LEU A 33 20.82 -0.62 -17.19
CA LEU A 33 21.17 0.46 -16.27
C LEU A 33 19.92 1.16 -15.73
N SER A 34 18.95 1.48 -16.59
CA SER A 34 17.69 2.10 -16.18
C SER A 34 16.93 1.20 -15.20
N ASP A 35 16.86 -0.10 -15.48
CA ASP A 35 16.24 -1.11 -14.61
C ASP A 35 16.94 -1.23 -13.23
N ALA A 36 18.28 -1.10 -13.21
CA ALA A 36 19.05 -1.04 -11.97
C ALA A 36 18.84 0.27 -11.18
N LEU A 37 18.69 1.41 -11.88
CA LEU A 37 18.40 2.70 -11.24
C LEU A 37 16.99 2.70 -10.62
N GLU A 38 16.00 2.10 -11.30
CA GLU A 38 14.65 1.92 -10.75
C GLU A 38 14.67 1.12 -9.44
N THR A 39 15.44 0.02 -9.39
CA THR A 39 15.58 -0.77 -8.16
C THR A 39 16.29 -0.06 -7.01
N THR A 40 16.98 1.05 -7.26
CA THR A 40 17.47 1.94 -6.18
C THR A 40 16.29 2.55 -5.42
N VAL A 41 15.23 2.92 -6.13
CA VAL A 41 13.98 3.42 -5.53
C VAL A 41 13.35 2.34 -4.65
N ASN A 42 13.38 1.07 -5.07
CA ASN A 42 12.88 -0.05 -4.25
C ASN A 42 13.63 -0.20 -2.93
N VAL A 43 14.96 -0.04 -2.93
CA VAL A 43 15.77 -0.08 -1.70
C VAL A 43 15.41 1.08 -0.76
N ILE A 44 15.33 2.30 -1.30
CA ILE A 44 14.95 3.50 -0.52
C ILE A 44 13.54 3.35 0.04
N ALA A 45 12.58 2.91 -0.79
CA ALA A 45 11.20 2.71 -0.38
C ALA A 45 11.07 1.64 0.70
N ALA A 46 11.78 0.51 0.59
CA ALA A 46 11.79 -0.53 1.62
C ALA A 46 12.37 0.00 2.96
N ALA A 47 13.42 0.83 2.90
CA ALA A 47 13.99 1.46 4.09
C ALA A 47 13.02 2.47 4.74
N LEU A 48 12.36 3.30 3.93
CA LEU A 48 11.31 4.22 4.39
C LEU A 48 10.14 3.47 5.01
N ALA A 49 9.66 2.41 4.36
CA ALA A 49 8.57 1.57 4.87
C ALA A 49 8.95 0.93 6.21
N TYR A 50 10.17 0.39 6.34
CA TYR A 50 10.66 -0.14 7.61
C TYR A 50 10.71 0.93 8.72
N TYR A 51 11.25 2.10 8.40
CA TYR A 51 11.31 3.21 9.36
C TYR A 51 9.90 3.67 9.77
N ALA A 52 8.99 3.84 8.82
CA ALA A 52 7.63 4.28 9.06
C ALA A 52 6.83 3.27 9.87
N VAL A 53 6.93 1.97 9.58
CA VAL A 53 6.33 0.91 10.41
C VAL A 53 6.91 0.94 11.83
N ARG A 54 8.23 1.16 11.98
CA ARG A 54 8.85 1.30 13.30
C ARG A 54 8.34 2.53 14.06
N VAL A 55 8.08 3.63 13.37
CA VAL A 55 7.51 4.85 13.97
C VAL A 55 6.04 4.63 14.33
N ALA A 56 5.26 4.00 13.46
CA ALA A 56 3.85 3.68 13.69
C ALA A 56 3.64 2.71 14.86
N ASP A 57 4.57 1.76 15.07
CA ASP A 57 4.57 0.84 16.22
C ASP A 57 4.78 1.57 17.58
N LYS A 58 5.13 2.87 17.60
CA LYS A 58 5.28 3.62 18.85
C LYS A 58 3.90 3.92 19.47
N PRO A 59 3.75 3.72 20.80
CA PRO A 59 2.51 4.08 21.48
C PRO A 59 2.25 5.59 21.42
N ALA A 60 1.04 5.98 21.81
CA ALA A 60 0.69 7.38 22.00
C ALA A 60 1.60 8.04 23.06
N ASP A 61 1.96 9.28 22.83
CA ASP A 61 2.74 10.11 23.75
C ASP A 61 2.12 11.51 23.88
N ALA A 62 2.73 12.38 24.70
CA ALA A 62 2.21 13.72 24.93
C ALA A 62 2.19 14.60 23.66
N GLY A 63 3.07 14.35 22.69
CA GLY A 63 3.09 15.05 21.41
C GLY A 63 2.09 14.49 20.40
N HIS A 64 1.76 13.20 20.51
CA HIS A 64 0.84 12.47 19.63
C HIS A 64 -0.13 11.60 20.45
N PRO A 65 -1.20 12.19 21.02
CA PRO A 65 -2.15 11.47 21.89
C PRO A 65 -2.91 10.32 21.19
N PHE A 66 -3.03 10.39 19.85
CA PHE A 66 -3.66 9.35 19.03
C PHE A 66 -2.64 8.36 18.41
N GLY A 67 -1.36 8.46 18.82
CA GLY A 67 -0.28 7.63 18.32
C GLY A 67 0.31 8.09 16.99
N HIS A 68 1.21 7.27 16.45
CA HIS A 68 2.07 7.61 15.31
C HIS A 68 1.68 6.90 14.01
N ASN A 69 0.51 6.26 13.98
CA ASN A 69 0.12 5.37 12.89
C ASN A 69 0.05 6.04 11.50
N LYS A 70 -0.20 7.36 11.44
CA LYS A 70 -0.20 8.12 10.18
C LYS A 70 1.18 8.16 9.49
N ALA A 71 2.27 7.83 10.20
CA ALA A 71 3.61 7.74 9.61
C ALA A 71 3.67 6.76 8.42
N GLU A 72 2.89 5.68 8.44
CA GLU A 72 2.83 4.75 7.32
C GLU A 72 2.28 5.38 6.04
N TYR A 73 1.25 6.24 6.15
CA TYR A 73 0.72 6.95 4.98
C TYR A 73 1.73 7.94 4.41
N LEU A 74 2.46 8.66 5.27
CA LEU A 74 3.51 9.58 4.82
C LEU A 74 4.58 8.83 4.02
N SER A 75 5.01 7.66 4.49
CA SER A 75 5.94 6.82 3.74
C SER A 75 5.35 6.31 2.43
N ALA A 76 4.07 5.93 2.42
CA ALA A 76 3.40 5.47 1.20
C ALA A 76 3.23 6.59 0.17
N VAL A 77 2.97 7.83 0.60
CA VAL A 77 2.96 9.03 -0.27
C VAL A 77 4.36 9.28 -0.83
N ALA A 78 5.40 9.23 0.02
CA ALA A 78 6.79 9.42 -0.42
C ALA A 78 7.18 8.35 -1.45
N GLU A 79 6.86 7.08 -1.20
CA GLU A 79 7.07 5.99 -2.15
C GLU A 79 6.31 6.21 -3.46
N GLY A 80 5.00 6.46 -3.40
CA GLY A 80 4.18 6.74 -4.59
C GLY A 80 4.71 7.90 -5.42
N THR A 81 5.24 8.94 -4.77
CA THR A 81 5.87 10.08 -5.44
C THR A 81 7.15 9.68 -6.16
N MET A 82 8.01 8.86 -5.52
CA MET A 82 9.22 8.35 -6.18
C MET A 82 8.89 7.47 -7.39
N ILE A 83 7.83 6.65 -7.31
CA ILE A 83 7.33 5.84 -8.43
C ILE A 83 6.92 6.73 -9.61
N VAL A 84 6.14 7.77 -9.34
CA VAL A 84 5.72 8.73 -10.36
C VAL A 84 6.92 9.40 -11.03
N ILE A 85 7.90 9.84 -10.23
CA ILE A 85 9.12 10.46 -10.74
C ILE A 85 9.91 9.47 -11.61
N ALA A 86 10.10 8.23 -11.15
CA ALA A 86 10.80 7.19 -11.90
C ALA A 86 10.10 6.88 -13.23
N ALA A 87 8.78 6.76 -13.25
CA ALA A 87 8.01 6.54 -14.47
C ALA A 87 8.17 7.70 -15.48
N LEU A 88 8.18 8.95 -15.01
CA LEU A 88 8.43 10.12 -15.87
C LEU A 88 9.84 10.11 -16.46
N PHE A 89 10.85 9.69 -15.68
CA PHE A 89 12.21 9.49 -16.19
C PHE A 89 12.26 8.42 -17.27
N VAL A 90 11.62 7.26 -17.08
CA VAL A 90 11.56 6.19 -18.09
C VAL A 90 10.89 6.67 -19.37
N ILE A 91 9.77 7.41 -19.28
CA ILE A 91 9.10 7.99 -20.45
C ILE A 91 10.04 8.92 -21.21
N ARG A 92 10.76 9.80 -20.48
CA ARG A 92 11.72 10.73 -21.08
C ARG A 92 12.84 9.99 -21.82
N GLU A 93 13.45 8.98 -21.20
CA GLU A 93 14.54 8.21 -21.82
C GLU A 93 14.05 7.41 -23.03
N ALA A 94 12.87 6.79 -22.95
CA ALA A 94 12.27 6.08 -24.07
C ALA A 94 11.99 7.01 -25.27
N ILE A 95 11.52 8.24 -25.02
CA ILE A 95 11.34 9.27 -26.06
C ILE A 95 12.69 9.71 -26.66
N ALA A 96 13.75 9.81 -25.85
CA ALA A 96 15.06 10.22 -26.32
C ALA A 96 15.73 9.20 -27.26
N VAL A 97 15.45 7.91 -27.09
CA VAL A 97 16.05 6.81 -27.87
C VAL A 97 15.27 6.50 -29.15
N LEU A 98 13.99 6.91 -29.24
CA LEU A 98 13.12 6.72 -30.41
C LEU A 98 13.75 7.10 -31.79
N PRO A 99 14.53 8.19 -31.92
CA PRO A 99 15.15 8.56 -33.19
C PRO A 99 16.29 7.62 -33.64
N HIS A 100 16.99 7.00 -32.69
CA HIS A 100 18.17 6.16 -32.95
C HIS A 100 18.20 4.96 -32.00
N PRO A 101 17.31 3.95 -32.22
CA PRO A 101 17.26 2.78 -31.37
C PRO A 101 18.54 1.95 -31.57
N GLN A 102 19.32 1.77 -30.50
CA GLN A 102 20.52 0.92 -30.49
C GLN A 102 20.21 -0.36 -29.72
N LEU A 103 20.47 -1.51 -30.34
CA LEU A 103 20.53 -2.79 -29.63
C LEU A 103 21.99 -3.12 -29.33
N ASN A 104 22.29 -3.49 -28.08
CA ASN A 104 23.60 -4.00 -27.71
C ASN A 104 23.70 -5.51 -27.98
N ASP A 105 24.92 -5.97 -28.29
CA ASP A 105 25.22 -7.31 -28.85
C ASP A 105 25.05 -8.51 -27.89
N THR A 106 24.80 -8.29 -26.58
CA THR A 106 24.70 -9.38 -25.57
C THR A 106 23.41 -9.36 -24.74
N PRO A 107 22.21 -9.50 -25.34
CA PRO A 107 20.94 -9.40 -24.61
C PRO A 107 20.63 -10.62 -23.73
N MET A 108 21.10 -11.83 -24.09
CA MET A 108 20.52 -13.06 -23.53
C MET A 108 20.88 -13.34 -22.07
N LEU A 109 22.12 -13.03 -21.67
CA LEU A 109 22.56 -13.22 -20.28
C LEU A 109 21.93 -12.16 -19.36
N GLY A 110 21.79 -10.91 -19.83
CA GLY A 110 21.08 -9.86 -19.10
C GLY A 110 19.61 -10.18 -18.90
N ILE A 111 18.92 -10.67 -19.95
CA ILE A 111 17.53 -11.13 -19.87
C ILE A 111 17.37 -12.24 -18.81
N ALA A 112 18.26 -13.23 -18.81
CA ALA A 112 18.20 -14.32 -17.83
C ALA A 112 18.33 -13.80 -16.38
N ILE A 113 19.26 -12.88 -16.12
CA ILE A 113 19.44 -12.28 -14.80
C ILE A 113 18.21 -11.43 -14.41
N SER A 114 17.69 -10.59 -15.31
CA SER A 114 16.50 -9.78 -15.05
C SER A 114 15.26 -10.64 -14.81
N LEU A 115 15.11 -11.78 -15.50
CA LEU A 115 14.02 -12.73 -15.23
C LEU A 115 14.12 -13.36 -13.83
N VAL A 116 15.33 -13.72 -13.39
CA VAL A 116 15.54 -14.21 -12.02
C VAL A 116 15.21 -13.13 -10.99
N ALA A 117 15.66 -11.90 -11.22
CA ALA A 117 15.36 -10.75 -10.38
C ALA A 117 13.84 -10.48 -10.30
N ALA A 118 13.15 -10.51 -11.45
CA ALA A 118 11.70 -10.34 -11.53
C ALA A 118 10.94 -11.50 -10.84
N ALA A 119 11.42 -12.73 -10.94
CA ALA A 119 10.81 -13.86 -10.24
C ALA A 119 10.92 -13.71 -8.71
N LEU A 120 12.09 -13.30 -8.20
CA LEU A 120 12.29 -13.00 -6.78
C LEU A 120 11.35 -11.89 -6.30
N ASN A 121 11.26 -10.79 -7.06
CA ASN A 121 10.32 -9.70 -6.78
C ASN A 121 8.87 -10.16 -6.83
N GLY A 122 8.48 -11.00 -7.79
CA GLY A 122 7.12 -11.53 -7.91
C GLY A 122 6.72 -12.37 -6.70
N VAL A 123 7.60 -13.28 -6.27
CA VAL A 123 7.38 -14.07 -5.05
C VAL A 123 7.26 -13.14 -3.85
N TRP A 124 8.18 -12.20 -3.69
CA TRP A 124 8.19 -11.29 -2.53
C TRP A 124 6.96 -10.36 -2.51
N ALA A 125 6.55 -9.80 -3.65
CA ALA A 125 5.36 -8.97 -3.78
C ALA A 125 4.10 -9.72 -3.35
N THR A 126 3.95 -10.99 -3.71
CA THR A 126 2.78 -11.78 -3.26
C THR A 126 2.75 -11.99 -1.76
N VAL A 127 3.92 -12.21 -1.14
CA VAL A 127 4.05 -12.31 0.33
C VAL A 127 3.70 -10.97 0.97
N LEU A 128 4.24 -9.87 0.45
CA LEU A 128 4.05 -8.53 0.99
C LEU A 128 2.61 -8.05 0.84
N LEU A 129 1.93 -8.36 -0.26
CA LEU A 129 0.50 -8.09 -0.45
C LEU A 129 -0.35 -8.82 0.59
N ARG A 130 -0.08 -10.12 0.82
CA ARG A 130 -0.82 -10.91 1.82
C ARG A 130 -0.60 -10.37 3.23
N VAL A 131 0.64 -10.07 3.58
CA VAL A 131 0.99 -9.51 4.90
C VAL A 131 0.39 -8.13 5.07
N GLY A 132 0.56 -7.23 4.10
CA GLY A 132 0.04 -5.85 4.13
C GLY A 132 -1.47 -5.80 4.29
N ARG A 133 -2.22 -6.69 3.61
CA ARG A 133 -3.67 -6.83 3.81
C ARG A 133 -4.01 -7.37 5.20
N LYS A 134 -3.31 -8.42 5.64
CA LYS A 134 -3.55 -9.03 6.96
C LYS A 134 -3.25 -8.09 8.12
N THR A 135 -2.23 -7.24 7.99
CA THR A 135 -1.82 -6.27 9.01
C THR A 135 -2.38 -4.87 8.80
N ARG A 136 -3.19 -4.66 7.74
CA ARG A 136 -3.75 -3.35 7.36
C ARG A 136 -2.68 -2.26 7.30
N SER A 137 -1.49 -2.59 6.79
CA SER A 137 -0.35 -1.68 6.72
C SER A 137 -0.30 -0.99 5.36
N PRO A 138 -0.53 0.35 5.30
CA PRO A 138 -0.43 1.11 4.06
C PRO A 138 0.98 1.07 3.47
N ALA A 139 2.03 1.15 4.31
CA ALA A 139 3.41 1.16 3.85
C ALA A 139 3.80 -0.17 3.17
N LEU A 140 3.45 -1.31 3.77
CA LEU A 140 3.69 -2.62 3.15
C LEU A 140 2.86 -2.81 1.89
N SER A 141 1.62 -2.34 1.88
CA SER A 141 0.73 -2.47 0.71
C SER A 141 1.20 -1.61 -0.46
N ALA A 142 1.73 -0.41 -0.21
CA ALA A 142 2.35 0.45 -1.21
C ALA A 142 3.59 -0.21 -1.82
N SER A 143 4.51 -0.67 -0.95
CA SER A 143 5.72 -1.36 -1.38
C SER A 143 5.43 -2.63 -2.18
N ALA A 144 4.41 -3.39 -1.79
CA ALA A 144 4.04 -4.59 -2.53
C ALA A 144 3.52 -4.29 -3.95
N ARG A 145 2.77 -3.19 -4.13
CA ARG A 145 2.29 -2.75 -5.45
C ARG A 145 3.42 -2.22 -6.31
N HIS A 146 4.36 -1.48 -5.72
CA HIS A 146 5.55 -1.00 -6.42
C HIS A 146 6.40 -2.16 -6.93
N ILE A 147 6.71 -3.15 -6.07
CA ILE A 147 7.48 -4.33 -6.48
C ILE A 147 6.74 -5.12 -7.55
N LEU A 148 5.41 -5.24 -7.48
CA LEU A 148 4.62 -5.86 -8.55
C LEU A 148 4.73 -5.11 -9.88
N SER A 149 4.72 -3.78 -9.83
CA SER A 149 4.95 -2.93 -10.99
C SER A 149 6.33 -3.18 -11.60
N ASP A 150 7.38 -3.29 -10.79
CA ASP A 150 8.76 -3.62 -11.23
C ASP A 150 8.84 -4.99 -11.93
N VAL A 151 8.04 -5.98 -11.49
CA VAL A 151 7.94 -7.27 -12.19
C VAL A 151 7.30 -7.11 -13.56
N MET A 152 6.23 -6.33 -13.65
CA MET A 152 5.55 -6.05 -14.91
C MET A 152 6.45 -5.27 -15.88
N THR A 153 7.25 -4.33 -15.35
CA THR A 153 8.19 -3.55 -16.17
C THR A 153 9.32 -4.41 -16.69
N SER A 154 9.92 -5.24 -15.82
CA SER A 154 10.94 -6.22 -16.19
C SER A 154 10.43 -7.17 -17.28
N PHE A 155 9.18 -7.65 -17.16
CA PHE A 155 8.55 -8.48 -18.18
C PHE A 155 8.34 -7.71 -19.49
N GLY A 156 7.90 -6.45 -19.40
CA GLY A 156 7.79 -5.55 -20.56
C GLY A 156 9.10 -5.42 -21.32
N VAL A 157 10.21 -5.15 -20.62
CA VAL A 157 11.55 -5.08 -21.24
C VAL A 157 11.92 -6.39 -21.94
N VAL A 158 11.70 -7.53 -21.29
CA VAL A 158 12.00 -8.85 -21.89
C VAL A 158 11.18 -9.09 -23.16
N VAL A 159 9.88 -8.78 -23.14
CA VAL A 159 9.01 -8.87 -24.31
C VAL A 159 9.44 -7.91 -25.41
N GLY A 160 9.83 -6.67 -25.06
CA GLY A 160 10.30 -5.66 -25.99
C GLY A 160 11.55 -6.10 -26.74
N ILE A 161 12.54 -6.60 -26.00
CA ILE A 161 13.77 -7.14 -26.59
C ILE A 161 13.47 -8.38 -27.45
N ALA A 162 12.64 -9.31 -26.97
CA ALA A 162 12.28 -10.52 -27.72
C ALA A 162 11.59 -10.19 -29.06
N LEU A 163 10.66 -9.22 -29.06
CA LEU A 163 9.97 -8.75 -30.26
C LEU A 163 10.94 -8.00 -31.20
N ALA A 164 11.81 -7.15 -30.67
CA ALA A 164 12.81 -6.43 -31.46
C ALA A 164 13.77 -7.40 -32.17
N LEU A 165 14.18 -8.49 -31.50
CA LEU A 165 15.02 -9.55 -32.08
C LEU A 165 14.28 -10.37 -33.14
N ALA A 166 13.00 -10.69 -32.91
CA ALA A 166 12.20 -11.50 -33.84
C ALA A 166 11.77 -10.74 -35.11
N THR A 167 11.50 -9.44 -35.00
CA THR A 167 10.94 -8.62 -36.09
C THR A 167 11.97 -7.72 -36.78
N GLY A 168 13.11 -7.48 -36.14
CA GLY A 168 14.10 -6.47 -36.57
C GLY A 168 13.63 -5.02 -36.34
N TRP A 169 12.45 -4.80 -35.75
CA TRP A 169 11.90 -3.47 -35.50
C TRP A 169 12.34 -2.95 -34.14
N HIS A 170 13.49 -2.30 -34.10
CA HIS A 170 14.09 -1.77 -32.87
C HIS A 170 13.26 -0.65 -32.20
N ILE A 171 12.29 -0.06 -32.91
CA ILE A 171 11.36 0.95 -32.39
C ILE A 171 10.33 0.35 -31.40
N LEU A 172 10.08 -0.96 -31.46
CA LEU A 172 9.11 -1.62 -30.57
C LEU A 172 9.49 -1.53 -29.09
N ASP A 173 10.79 -1.52 -28.79
CA ASP A 173 11.29 -1.49 -27.42
C ASP A 173 10.98 -0.16 -26.70
N PRO A 174 11.34 1.03 -27.26
CA PRO A 174 10.90 2.31 -26.70
C PRO A 174 9.37 2.47 -26.58
N ILE A 175 8.60 1.98 -27.56
CA ILE A 175 7.13 2.06 -27.50
C ILE A 175 6.59 1.25 -26.31
N LEU A 176 7.07 0.03 -26.14
CA LEU A 176 6.64 -0.82 -25.04
C LEU A 176 7.07 -0.26 -23.69
N ALA A 177 8.28 0.31 -23.60
CA ALA A 177 8.75 1.01 -22.41
C ALA A 177 7.83 2.18 -22.02
N ILE A 178 7.34 2.98 -22.98
CA ILE A 178 6.37 4.05 -22.73
C ILE A 178 5.03 3.48 -22.22
N LEU A 179 4.51 2.42 -22.85
CA LEU A 179 3.24 1.79 -22.44
C LEU A 179 3.32 1.26 -21.01
N VAL A 180 4.43 0.60 -20.68
CA VAL A 180 4.74 0.11 -19.34
C VAL A 180 4.84 1.28 -18.36
N ALA A 181 5.58 2.33 -18.68
CA ALA A 181 5.75 3.48 -17.79
C ALA A 181 4.43 4.24 -17.53
N LEU A 182 3.52 4.31 -18.50
CA LEU A 182 2.17 4.84 -18.29
C LEU A 182 1.36 3.98 -17.30
N HIS A 183 1.54 2.66 -17.33
CA HIS A 183 0.95 1.76 -16.34
C HIS A 183 1.53 2.00 -14.94
N ILE A 184 2.87 2.12 -14.81
CA ILE A 184 3.53 2.47 -13.54
C ILE A 184 2.99 3.79 -13.01
N LEU A 185 2.87 4.81 -13.87
CA LEU A 185 2.41 6.15 -13.49
C LEU A 185 1.00 6.10 -12.87
N ARG A 186 0.11 5.30 -13.46
CA ARG A 186 -1.24 5.05 -12.93
C ARG A 186 -1.20 4.39 -11.55
N GLU A 187 -0.34 3.39 -11.36
CA GLU A 187 -0.22 2.71 -10.07
C GLU A 187 0.43 3.61 -9.00
N GLY A 188 1.45 4.38 -9.35
CA GLY A 188 2.06 5.40 -8.49
C GLY A 188 1.02 6.44 -8.05
N TRP A 189 0.21 6.95 -8.99
CA TRP A 189 -0.88 7.87 -8.69
C TRP A 189 -1.94 7.25 -7.75
N ARG A 190 -2.30 5.98 -7.97
CA ARG A 190 -3.22 5.25 -7.09
C ARG A 190 -2.66 5.11 -5.67
N VAL A 191 -1.37 4.80 -5.54
CA VAL A 191 -0.70 4.72 -4.23
C VAL A 191 -0.75 6.07 -3.52
N VAL A 192 -0.39 7.16 -4.20
CA VAL A 192 -0.44 8.52 -3.64
C VAL A 192 -1.85 8.88 -3.21
N SER A 193 -2.84 8.81 -4.10
CA SER A 193 -4.24 9.16 -3.80
C SER A 193 -4.79 8.36 -2.62
N SER A 194 -4.64 7.04 -2.62
CA SER A 194 -5.10 6.20 -1.50
C SER A 194 -4.42 6.53 -0.15
N SER A 195 -3.17 7.00 -0.18
CA SER A 195 -2.42 7.35 1.02
C SER A 195 -2.78 8.74 1.53
N VAL A 196 -3.06 9.68 0.61
CA VAL A 196 -3.59 11.01 0.93
C VAL A 196 -5.00 10.88 1.52
N ASP A 197 -5.86 10.03 0.97
CA ASP A 197 -7.18 9.73 1.55
C ASP A 197 -7.08 9.24 2.99
N GLY A 198 -6.10 8.38 3.30
CA GLY A 198 -5.81 7.95 4.66
C GLY A 198 -5.31 9.06 5.58
N LEU A 199 -4.60 10.06 5.05
CA LEU A 199 -4.20 11.25 5.81
C LEU A 199 -5.38 12.17 6.11
N MET A 200 -6.32 12.28 5.17
CA MET A 200 -7.55 13.07 5.25
C MET A 200 -8.66 12.40 6.06
N ASP A 201 -8.36 11.32 6.79
CA ASP A 201 -9.32 10.58 7.60
C ASP A 201 -10.51 10.03 6.78
N GLY A 202 -10.21 9.53 5.57
CA GLY A 202 -11.18 8.89 4.70
C GLY A 202 -11.91 7.72 5.35
N ALA A 203 -13.11 7.45 4.84
CA ALA A 203 -13.97 6.38 5.32
C ALA A 203 -13.29 5.01 5.20
N VAL A 204 -13.61 4.12 6.13
CA VAL A 204 -13.17 2.71 6.09
C VAL A 204 -13.75 2.00 4.87
N ASP A 205 -13.07 0.93 4.45
CA ASP A 205 -13.55 0.10 3.36
C ASP A 205 -14.91 -0.55 3.65
N ALA A 206 -15.67 -0.86 2.61
CA ALA A 206 -17.04 -1.38 2.72
C ALA A 206 -17.13 -2.69 3.53
N GLU A 207 -16.10 -3.55 3.46
CA GLU A 207 -16.07 -4.81 4.21
C GLU A 207 -15.89 -4.55 5.71
N THR A 208 -14.96 -3.65 6.08
CA THR A 208 -14.80 -3.21 7.47
C THR A 208 -16.07 -2.55 8.00
N ARG A 209 -16.70 -1.65 7.23
CA ARG A 209 -17.98 -1.03 7.62
C ARG A 209 -19.08 -2.06 7.85
N ALA A 210 -19.30 -2.97 6.91
CA ALA A 210 -20.31 -4.02 7.03
C ALA A 210 -20.07 -4.92 8.25
N THR A 211 -18.80 -5.19 8.57
CA THR A 211 -18.43 -5.94 9.77
C THR A 211 -18.82 -5.20 11.05
N ILE A 212 -18.54 -3.89 11.12
CA ILE A 212 -18.94 -3.05 12.27
C ILE A 212 -20.46 -3.05 12.43
N GLU A 213 -21.20 -2.80 11.35
CA GLU A 213 -22.67 -2.77 11.37
C GLU A 213 -23.26 -4.12 11.80
N THR A 214 -22.64 -5.24 11.40
CA THR A 214 -23.06 -6.59 11.83
C THR A 214 -22.85 -6.79 13.33
N ILE A 215 -21.73 -6.33 13.88
CA ILE A 215 -21.46 -6.40 15.32
C ILE A 215 -22.46 -5.52 16.09
N LEU A 216 -22.68 -4.28 15.64
CA LEU A 216 -23.63 -3.36 16.26
C LEU A 216 -25.03 -3.96 16.32
N LYS A 217 -25.55 -4.47 15.19
CA LYS A 217 -26.88 -5.10 15.14
C LYS A 217 -27.02 -6.30 16.08
N ARG A 218 -25.94 -7.05 16.31
CA ARG A 218 -25.96 -8.22 17.20
C ARG A 218 -25.91 -7.83 18.67
N GLU A 219 -25.05 -6.89 19.02
CA GLU A 219 -24.73 -6.55 20.42
C GLU A 219 -25.60 -5.44 21.00
N MET A 220 -26.31 -4.66 20.17
CA MET A 220 -27.15 -3.52 20.61
C MET A 220 -28.44 -3.90 21.36
N GLN A 221 -28.60 -5.14 21.82
CA GLN A 221 -29.78 -5.56 22.58
C GLN A 221 -29.99 -4.66 23.82
N GLY A 222 -31.17 -4.07 23.93
CA GLY A 222 -31.52 -3.10 24.96
C GLY A 222 -31.34 -1.63 24.54
N ALA A 223 -30.62 -1.35 23.46
CA ALA A 223 -30.62 -0.04 22.82
C ALA A 223 -31.73 0.03 21.77
N LEU A 224 -32.25 1.24 21.54
CA LEU A 224 -33.34 1.50 20.60
C LEU A 224 -32.81 1.65 19.17
N GLN A 225 -31.71 2.37 19.01
CA GLN A 225 -31.13 2.72 17.71
C GLN A 225 -29.64 3.05 17.84
N TYR A 226 -28.89 2.93 16.74
CA TYR A 226 -27.62 3.64 16.59
C TYR A 226 -27.67 4.49 15.33
N HIS A 227 -26.99 5.63 15.33
CA HIS A 227 -26.88 6.52 14.17
C HIS A 227 -25.54 7.27 14.17
N ASP A 228 -25.30 8.07 13.13
CA ASP A 228 -24.05 8.81 12.89
C ASP A 228 -22.77 7.97 13.01
N LEU A 229 -22.79 6.76 12.43
CA LEU A 229 -21.63 5.88 12.42
C LEU A 229 -20.51 6.48 11.55
N ARG A 230 -19.47 6.98 12.20
CA ARG A 230 -18.26 7.52 11.58
C ARG A 230 -17.08 6.61 11.91
N ALA A 231 -16.42 6.10 10.89
CA ALA A 231 -15.26 5.25 11.07
C ALA A 231 -14.15 5.62 10.08
N ARG A 232 -12.94 5.74 10.60
CA ARG A 232 -11.72 6.06 9.85
C ARG A 232 -10.59 5.10 10.21
N SER A 233 -9.67 4.90 9.27
CA SER A 233 -8.44 4.13 9.51
C SER A 233 -7.25 5.05 9.65
N SER A 234 -6.41 4.77 10.64
CA SER A 234 -5.08 5.36 10.77
C SER A 234 -4.06 4.23 10.76
N GLY A 235 -3.54 3.88 9.59
CA GLY A 235 -2.67 2.71 9.45
C GLY A 235 -3.44 1.42 9.81
N ALA A 236 -2.90 0.63 10.74
CA ALA A 236 -3.55 -0.58 11.22
C ALA A 236 -4.67 -0.34 12.25
N VAL A 237 -4.77 0.88 12.81
CA VAL A 237 -5.69 1.23 13.89
C VAL A 237 -6.98 1.80 13.31
N LEU A 238 -8.12 1.30 13.80
CA LEU A 238 -9.43 1.84 13.48
C LEU A 238 -9.85 2.85 14.56
N PHE A 239 -10.42 3.98 14.14
CA PHE A 239 -11.15 4.89 15.01
C PHE A 239 -12.60 4.89 14.57
N CYS A 240 -13.50 4.57 15.49
CA CYS A 240 -14.93 4.45 15.21
C CYS A 240 -15.72 5.17 16.30
N GLU A 241 -16.59 6.07 15.89
CA GLU A 241 -17.47 6.84 16.74
C GLU A 241 -18.91 6.72 16.23
N PHE A 242 -19.87 6.61 17.14
CA PHE A 242 -21.29 6.58 16.80
C PHE A 242 -22.14 6.93 18.01
N HIS A 243 -23.39 7.28 17.74
CA HIS A 243 -24.39 7.54 18.77
C HIS A 243 -25.23 6.30 19.02
N LEU A 244 -25.48 5.99 20.30
CA LEU A 244 -26.29 4.87 20.75
C LEU A 244 -27.48 5.41 21.54
N VAL A 245 -28.68 5.20 21.02
CA VAL A 245 -29.93 5.69 21.58
C VAL A 245 -30.49 4.67 22.57
N VAL A 246 -30.75 5.08 23.80
CA VAL A 246 -31.33 4.26 24.87
C VAL A 246 -32.54 4.95 25.50
N ASP A 247 -33.34 4.19 26.23
CA ASP A 247 -34.46 4.75 27.00
C ASP A 247 -33.95 5.76 28.04
N ARG A 248 -34.53 6.97 28.09
CA ARG A 248 -34.11 8.03 29.02
C ARG A 248 -34.23 7.69 30.50
N THR A 249 -35.06 6.71 30.84
CA THR A 249 -35.25 6.20 32.20
C THR A 249 -34.31 5.06 32.55
N MET A 250 -33.53 4.58 31.57
CA MET A 250 -32.52 3.55 31.78
C MET A 250 -31.48 4.02 32.79
N ALA A 251 -31.17 3.17 33.76
CA ALA A 251 -30.07 3.43 34.69
C ALA A 251 -28.75 3.52 33.92
N VAL A 252 -27.92 4.52 34.24
CA VAL A 252 -26.63 4.76 33.57
C VAL A 252 -25.75 3.50 33.55
N GLY A 253 -25.78 2.70 34.62
CA GLY A 253 -25.05 1.42 34.67
C GLY A 253 -25.53 0.42 33.60
N ALA A 254 -26.84 0.29 33.40
CA ALA A 254 -27.39 -0.60 32.38
C ALA A 254 -27.07 -0.11 30.95
N ALA A 255 -27.07 1.21 30.73
CA ALA A 255 -26.63 1.79 29.45
C ALA A 255 -25.14 1.54 29.22
N HIS A 256 -24.32 1.66 30.28
CA HIS A 256 -22.89 1.38 30.23
C HIS A 256 -22.61 -0.10 29.93
N ASP A 257 -23.37 -1.05 30.50
CA ASP A 257 -23.24 -2.49 30.20
C ASP A 257 -23.49 -2.80 28.71
N ILE A 258 -24.37 -2.04 28.04
CA ILE A 258 -24.60 -2.17 26.59
C ILE A 258 -23.38 -1.64 25.82
N CYS A 259 -22.84 -0.48 26.22
CA CYS A 259 -21.63 0.08 25.63
C CYS A 259 -20.44 -0.88 25.77
N ASP A 260 -20.21 -1.43 26.96
CA ASP A 260 -19.11 -2.34 27.26
C ASP A 260 -19.17 -3.60 26.37
N ARG A 261 -20.37 -4.19 26.22
CA ARG A 261 -20.56 -5.36 25.36
C ARG A 261 -20.26 -5.05 23.89
N ILE A 262 -20.72 -3.91 23.39
CA ILE A 262 -20.44 -3.47 22.01
C ILE A 262 -18.93 -3.21 21.84
N GLU A 263 -18.32 -2.50 22.79
CA GLU A 263 -16.91 -2.15 22.74
C GLU A 263 -16.01 -3.38 22.82
N GLU A 264 -16.35 -4.36 23.67
CA GLU A 264 -15.64 -5.64 23.78
C GLU A 264 -15.71 -6.44 22.47
N ALA A 265 -16.90 -6.55 21.86
CA ALA A 265 -17.07 -7.24 20.59
C ALA A 265 -16.30 -6.57 19.44
N LEU A 266 -16.28 -5.23 19.41
CA LEU A 266 -15.52 -4.47 18.43
C LEU A 266 -14.01 -4.60 18.64
N LYS A 267 -13.53 -4.52 19.89
CA LYS A 267 -12.12 -4.72 20.26
C LYS A 267 -11.63 -6.14 19.96
N ALA A 268 -12.48 -7.15 20.17
CA ALA A 268 -12.17 -8.53 19.82
C ALA A 268 -11.94 -8.70 18.31
N ARG A 269 -12.72 -8.00 17.48
CA ARG A 269 -12.58 -8.05 16.02
C ARG A 269 -11.44 -7.17 15.48
N PHE A 270 -11.22 -6.02 16.11
CA PHE A 270 -10.26 -4.99 15.69
C PHE A 270 -9.33 -4.62 16.86
N PRO A 271 -8.37 -5.49 17.21
CA PRO A 271 -7.47 -5.26 18.33
C PRO A 271 -6.63 -3.98 18.13
N GLY A 272 -6.45 -3.21 19.21
CA GLY A 272 -5.70 -1.94 19.20
C GLY A 272 -6.46 -0.75 18.61
N SER A 273 -7.74 -0.93 18.28
CA SER A 273 -8.62 0.14 17.78
C SER A 273 -9.28 0.93 18.91
N SER A 274 -9.69 2.16 18.60
CA SER A 274 -10.36 3.06 19.54
C SER A 274 -11.82 3.25 19.12
N PHE A 275 -12.70 3.08 20.10
CA PHE A 275 -14.13 3.19 19.93
C PHE A 275 -14.66 4.28 20.87
N THR A 276 -15.58 5.10 20.40
CA THR A 276 -16.24 6.12 21.21
C THR A 276 -17.74 6.02 20.98
N ILE A 277 -18.48 5.70 22.04
CA ILE A 277 -19.93 5.55 21.98
C ILE A 277 -20.53 6.72 22.74
N HIS A 278 -21.27 7.56 22.04
CA HIS A 278 -22.02 8.64 22.67
C HIS A 278 -23.43 8.15 22.97
N LEU A 279 -23.80 8.12 24.26
CA LEU A 279 -25.14 7.72 24.69
C LEU A 279 -26.11 8.89 24.52
N GLU A 280 -27.23 8.62 23.87
CA GLU A 280 -28.30 9.59 23.67
C GLU A 280 -29.64 9.03 24.16
N PRO A 281 -30.53 9.90 24.69
CA PRO A 281 -31.87 9.50 25.07
C PRO A 281 -32.76 9.27 23.85
N ASP A 282 -33.85 8.55 24.05
CA ASP A 282 -34.95 8.31 23.12
C ASP A 282 -35.51 9.54 22.38
N THR A 283 -35.30 10.76 22.88
CA THR A 283 -35.67 11.99 22.16
C THR A 283 -34.86 12.25 20.90
N GLU A 284 -33.69 11.62 20.76
CA GLU A 284 -32.81 11.74 19.59
C GLU A 284 -33.01 10.59 18.58
N LEU A 285 -34.12 9.85 18.69
CA LEU A 285 -34.50 8.84 17.69
C LEU A 285 -34.68 9.49 16.32
N HIS A 286 -33.91 9.01 15.34
CA HIS A 286 -34.01 9.43 13.95
C HIS A 286 -34.92 8.46 13.18
N ASP A 287 -35.76 8.99 12.30
CA ASP A 287 -36.49 8.15 11.35
C ASP A 287 -35.47 7.42 10.46
N PRO A 288 -35.59 6.10 10.23
CA PRO A 288 -34.62 5.36 9.43
C PRO A 288 -34.63 5.87 7.99
N SER A 289 -33.52 6.48 7.57
CA SER A 289 -33.24 6.91 6.19
C SER A 289 -32.92 5.74 5.27
#